data_AF-L8I8A9-F1
#
_entry.id   AF-L8I8A9-F1
#
_cell.length_a   1.000
_cell.length_b   1.000
_cell.length_c   1.000
_cell.angle_alpha   90.00
_cell.angle_beta   90.00
_cell.angle_gamma   90.00
#
_symmetry.space_group_name_H-M   'P 1'
#
loop_
_entity.id
_entity.type
_entity.pdbx_description
1 polymer ?
#
loop_
_entity_poly.entity_id
_entity_poly.type
_entity_poly.pdbx_seq_one_letter_code
_entity_poly.pdbx_strand_id
1 'polypeptide(L)' 'IFEHIAGKASRLAHYNKRLTITSREIQTAVRLLLPGELAKHAVSNGTKAVTKYTSSK' A
#
# COMPACT_ATOMS: atom_id res chain seq x y z
N ILE A 1 9.92 -7.82 -5.04
CA ILE A 1 8.52 -7.40 -4.74
C ILE A 1 8.45 -6.02 -4.09
N PHE A 2 9.28 -5.72 -3.08
CA PHE A 2 9.32 -4.42 -2.41
C PHE A 2 9.54 -3.25 -3.38
N GLU A 3 10.56 -3.31 -4.22
CA GLU A 3 10.88 -2.27 -5.22
C GLU A 3 9.73 -2.03 -6.20
N HIS A 4 8.99 -3.09 -6.59
CA HIS A 4 7.83 -2.96 -7.46
C HIS A 4 6.69 -2.20 -6.77
N ILE A 5 6.40 -2.52 -5.50
CA ILE A 5 5.37 -1.83 -4.71
C ILE A 5 5.78 -0.37 -4.50
N ALA A 6 7.02 -0.10 -4.12
CA ALA A 6 7.54 1.24 -3.91
C ALA A 6 7.47 2.08 -5.20
N GLY A 7 7.91 1.52 -6.33
CA GLY A 7 7.84 2.19 -7.63
C GLY A 7 6.41 2.49 -8.09
N LYS A 8 5.48 1.55 -7.89
CA LYS A 8 4.04 1.77 -8.19
C LYS A 8 3.43 2.81 -7.26
N ALA A 9 3.72 2.77 -5.97
CA ALA A 9 3.20 3.72 -4.98
C ALA A 9 3.74 5.14 -5.21
N SER A 10 5.02 5.27 -5.56
CA SER A 10 5.63 6.54 -5.98
C SER A 10 4.91 7.12 -7.19
N ARG A 11 4.72 6.32 -8.26
CA ARG A 11 3.96 6.77 -9.44
C ARG A 11 2.54 7.21 -9.08
N LEU A 12 1.85 6.49 -8.20
CA LEU A 12 0.51 6.87 -7.73
C LEU A 12 0.51 8.21 -6.97
N ALA A 13 1.49 8.45 -6.10
CA ALA A 13 1.63 9.72 -5.42
C ALA A 13 1.86 10.87 -6.42
N HIS A 14 2.76 10.66 -7.40
CA HIS A 14 3.02 11.62 -8.48
C HIS A 14 1.76 11.91 -9.31
N TYR A 15 0.98 10.89 -9.69
CA TYR A 15 -0.29 11.10 -10.42
C TYR A 15 -1.29 11.92 -9.63
N ASN A 16 -1.33 11.72 -8.30
CA ASN A 16 -2.19 12.49 -7.41
C ASN A 16 -1.59 13.85 -7.01
N LYS A 17 -0.47 14.28 -7.63
CA LYS A 17 0.26 15.52 -7.32
C LYS A 17 0.65 15.63 -5.84
N ARG A 18 0.96 14.50 -5.20
CA ARG A 18 1.42 14.42 -3.81
C ARG A 18 2.90 14.08 -3.77
N LEU A 19 3.62 14.72 -2.85
CA LEU A 19 5.02 14.41 -2.56
C LEU A 19 5.15 13.30 -1.50
N THR A 20 4.12 13.10 -0.69
CA THR A 20 4.09 12.09 0.37
C THR A 20 3.37 10.85 -0.10
N ILE A 21 4.04 9.69 0.00
CA ILE A 21 3.43 8.38 -0.19
C ILE A 21 2.72 7.99 1.11
N THR A 22 1.41 7.73 1.05
CA THR A 22 0.63 7.30 2.22
C THR A 22 0.33 5.80 2.16
N SER A 23 -0.25 5.26 3.24
CA SER A 23 -0.73 3.87 3.28
C SER A 23 -1.74 3.57 2.15
N ARG A 24 -2.45 4.59 1.63
CA ARG A 24 -3.38 4.45 0.50
C ARG A 24 -2.68 4.15 -0.81
N GLU A 25 -1.58 4.84 -1.12
CA GLU A 25 -0.79 4.55 -2.33
C GLU A 25 -0.17 3.14 -2.25
N ILE A 26 0.31 2.74 -1.07
CA ILE A 26 0.84 1.39 -0.83
C ILE A 26 -0.26 0.33 -1.04
N GLN A 27 -1.44 0.52 -0.43
CA GLN A 27 -2.58 -0.39 -0.57
C GLN A 27 -3.02 -0.52 -2.03
N THR A 28 -3.03 0.58 -2.77
CA THR A 28 -3.41 0.61 -4.19
C THR A 28 -2.34 -0.08 -5.05
N ALA A 29 -1.06 0.16 -4.79
CA ALA A 29 0.05 -0.52 -5.47
C ALA A 29 -0.01 -2.04 -5.26
N VAL A 30 -0.32 -2.50 -4.05
CA VAL A 30 -0.52 -3.94 -3.75
C VAL A 30 -1.67 -4.53 -4.56
N ARG A 31 -2.81 -3.84 -4.67
CA ARG A 31 -3.95 -4.29 -5.49
C ARG A 31 -3.64 -4.34 -6.99
N LEU A 32 -2.76 -3.48 -7.48
CA LEU A 32 -2.36 -3.45 -8.88
C LEU A 32 -1.31 -4.53 -9.22
N LEU A 33 -0.54 -4.99 -8.24
CA LEU A 33 0.56 -5.93 -8.46
C LEU A 33 0.20 -7.39 -8.13
N LEU A 34 -0.72 -7.61 -7.19
CA LEU A 34 -1.10 -8.96 -6.77
C LEU A 34 -2.47 -9.37 -7.35
N PRO A 35 -2.65 -10.65 -7.74
CA PRO A 35 -3.91 -11.13 -8.26
C PRO A 35 -4.91 -11.48 -7.14
N GLY A 36 -6.21 -11.25 -7.43
CA GLY A 36 -7.34 -11.86 -6.72
C GLY A 36 -7.24 -11.91 -5.20
N GLU A 37 -7.31 -13.12 -4.63
CA GLU A 37 -7.31 -13.35 -3.18
C GLU A 37 -6.00 -12.94 -2.49
N LEU A 38 -4.86 -12.98 -3.18
CA LEU A 38 -3.58 -12.52 -2.62
C LEU A 38 -3.62 -11.02 -2.33
N ALA A 39 -4.21 -10.22 -3.23
CA ALA A 39 -4.39 -8.79 -2.99
C ALA A 39 -5.29 -8.53 -1.78
N LYS A 40 -6.41 -9.27 -1.65
CA LYS A 40 -7.34 -9.12 -0.51
C LYS A 40 -6.66 -9.43 0.83
N HIS A 41 -5.95 -10.55 0.92
CA HIS A 41 -5.23 -10.93 2.13
C HIS A 41 -4.09 -9.97 2.47
N ALA A 42 -3.27 -9.59 1.49
CA ALA A 42 -2.17 -8.65 1.70
C ALA A 42 -2.67 -7.29 2.19
N VAL A 43 -3.78 -6.79 1.62
CA VAL A 43 -4.43 -5.56 2.06
C VAL A 43 -4.98 -5.70 3.49
N SER A 44 -5.68 -6.79 3.80
CA SER A 44 -6.23 -7.04 5.15
C SER A 44 -5.12 -7.06 6.21
N ASN A 45 -4.03 -7.79 5.95
CA ASN A 45 -2.89 -7.86 6.85
C ASN A 45 -2.20 -6.50 7.00
N GLY A 46 -2.03 -5.75 5.91
CA GLY A 46 -1.50 -4.39 5.94
C GLY A 46 -2.34 -3.45 6.81
N THR A 47 -3.66 -3.46 6.66
CA THR A 47 -4.56 -2.64 7.49
C THR A 47 -4.47 -3.01 8.97
N LYS A 48 -4.49 -4.31 9.30
CA LYS A 48 -4.33 -4.78 10.70
C LYS A 48 -3.01 -4.30 11.31
N ALA A 49 -1.92 -4.37 10.55
CA ALA A 49 -0.61 -3.91 11.01
C ALA A 49 -0.58 -2.41 11.30
N VAL A 50 -1.19 -1.58 10.42
CA VAL A 50 -1.31 -0.14 10.62
C VAL A 50 -2.15 0.17 11.86
N THR A 51 -3.31 -0.49 12.03
CA THR A 51 -4.15 -0.33 13.22
C THR A 51 -3.37 -0.66 14.49
N LYS A 52 -2.68 -1.81 14.52
CA LYS A 52 -1.87 -2.21 15.67
C LYS A 52 -0.79 -1.17 15.98
N TYR A 53 -0.07 -0.68 14.97
CA TYR A 53 0.95 0.35 15.15
C TYR A 53 0.37 1.64 15.72
N THR A 54 -0.78 2.10 15.21
CA THR A 54 -1.44 3.31 15.72
C THR A 54 -1.96 3.13 17.15
N SER A 55 -2.45 1.94 17.52
CA SER A 55 -2.92 1.66 18.89
C SER A 55 -1.80 1.41 19.90
N SER A 56 -0.61 1.00 19.47
CA SER A 56 0.57 0.80 20.33
C SER A 56 1.43 2.04 20.50
N LYS A 57 1.06 3.15 19.85
CA LYS A 57 1.69 4.46 20.00
C LYS A 57 0.92 5.29 21.03
#